data_AF-U6Q1C6-F1
#
_entry.id   AF-U6Q1C6-F1
#
_cell.length_a   1.000
_cell.length_b   1.000
_cell.length_c   1.000
_cell.angle_alpha   90.00
_cell.angle_beta   90.00
_cell.angle_gamma   90.00
#
_symmetry.space_group_name_H-M   'P 1'
#
loop_
_entity.id
_entity.type
_entity.pdbx_description
1 polymer ?
#
loop_
_entity_poly.entity_id
_entity_poly.type
_entity_poly.pdbx_seq_one_letter_code
_entity_poly.pdbx_strand_id
1 'polypeptide(L)' 'MRKAHRKKPLMREDIERNKELAKIRYRVEQSFAILHRIFRCKRASYFGLEKVKGQMGLKVICLNLLKAANKLRLVAPIAA' A
#
# COMPACT_ATOMS: atom_id res chain seq x y z
N MET A 1 14.66 8.29 1.17
CA MET A 1 15.28 7.95 2.46
C MET A 1 16.76 8.25 2.36
N ARG A 2 17.32 9.00 3.32
CA ARG A 2 18.78 9.15 3.41
C ARG A 2 19.36 7.83 3.91
N LYS A 3 20.48 7.40 3.34
CA LYS A 3 21.14 6.15 3.69
C LYS A 3 22.40 6.46 4.48
N ALA A 4 22.70 5.64 5.49
CA ALA A 4 24.01 5.66 6.13
C ALA A 4 25.08 5.23 5.12
N HIS A 5 26.29 5.76 5.26
CA HIS A 5 27.45 5.37 4.44
C HIS A 5 28.59 4.91 5.34
N ARG A 6 29.60 4.25 4.76
CA ARG A 6 30.75 3.74 5.54
C ARG A 6 31.38 4.88 6.34
N LYS A 7 31.54 4.68 7.66
CA LYS A 7 32.04 5.67 8.63
C LYS A 7 31.24 6.99 8.70
N LYS A 8 30.02 7.04 8.15
CA LYS A 8 29.12 8.19 8.20
C LYS A 8 27.71 7.72 8.62
N PRO A 9 27.44 7.64 9.94
CA PRO A 9 26.12 7.29 10.42
C PRO A 9 25.09 8.39 10.07
N LEU A 10 23.81 8.04 10.09
CA LEU A 10 22.73 9.01 9.88
C LEU A 10 22.63 9.96 11.08
N MET A 11 22.38 11.23 10.80
CA MET A 11 22.05 12.20 11.85
C MET A 11 20.66 11.88 12.43
N ARG A 12 20.41 12.30 13.68
CA ARG A 12 19.12 12.06 14.35
C ARG A 12 17.94 12.59 13.55
N GLU A 13 18.07 13.77 12.96
CA GLU A 13 17.06 14.37 12.08
C GLU A 13 16.75 13.50 10.86
N ASP A 14 17.78 12.89 10.25
CA ASP A 14 17.60 12.01 9.11
C ASP A 14 16.91 10.71 9.48
N ILE A 15 17.19 10.20 10.68
CA ILE A 15 16.54 9.01 11.23
C ILE A 15 15.05 9.29 11.43
N GLU A 16 14.70 10.40 12.11
CA GLU A 16 13.30 10.76 12.33
C GLU A 16 12.55 11.01 11.01
N ARG A 17 13.18 11.72 10.07
CA ARG A 17 12.63 11.89 8.72
C ARG A 17 12.40 10.55 8.02
N ASN A 18 13.35 9.63 8.10
CA ASN A 18 13.22 8.30 7.50
C ASN A 18 12.10 7.48 8.17
N LYS A 19 11.91 7.58 9.49
CA LYS A 19 10.82 6.91 10.22
C LYS A 19 9.45 7.37 9.73
N GLU A 20 9.24 8.68 9.56
CA GLU A 20 7.97 9.21 9.05
C GLU A 20 7.71 8.75 7.60
N LEU A 21 8.74 8.76 6.75
CA LEU A 21 8.64 8.22 5.39
C LEU A 21 8.33 6.72 5.39
N ALA A 22 8.90 5.95 6.32
CA ALA A 22 8.65 4.52 6.44
C ALA A 22 7.19 4.20 6.77
N LYS A 23 6.53 5.01 7.60
CA LYS A 23 5.08 4.86 7.89
C LYS A 23 4.22 5.00 6.64
N ILE A 24 4.55 5.97 5.78
CA ILE A 24 3.83 6.17 4.51
C ILE A 24 4.11 5.01 3.56
N ARG A 25 5.38 4.63 3.41
CA ARG A 25 5.79 3.48 2.57
C ARG A 25 5.08 2.21 2.98
N TYR A 26 5.00 1.92 4.28
CA TYR A 26 4.31 0.74 4.78
C TYR A 26 2.86 0.68 4.29
N ARG A 27 2.11 1.79 4.37
CA ARG A 27 0.71 1.84 3.87
C ARG A 27 0.62 1.62 2.35
N VAL A 28 1.57 2.17 1.59
CA VAL A 28 1.64 2.01 0.13
C VAL A 28 1.98 0.57 -0.24
N GLU A 29 3.03 0.00 0.33
CA GLU A 29 3.51 -1.37 0.07
C GLU A 29 2.46 -2.41 0.46
N GLN A 30 1.77 -2.23 1.59
CA GLN A 30 0.64 -3.09 2.00
C GLN A 30 -0.50 -3.07 0.96
N SER A 31 -0.78 -1.92 0.35
CA SER A 31 -1.80 -1.80 -0.70
C SER A 31 -1.46 -2.66 -1.91
N PHE A 32 -0.21 -2.61 -2.37
CA PHE A 32 0.28 -3.44 -3.46
C PHE A 32 0.31 -4.93 -3.10
N ALA A 33 0.70 -5.27 -1.87
CA ALA A 33 0.67 -6.66 -1.40
C ALA A 33 -0.75 -7.26 -1.45
N ILE A 34 -1.76 -6.49 -1.01
CA ILE A 34 -3.17 -6.90 -1.09
C ILE A 34 -3.62 -7.03 -2.55
N LEU A 35 -3.32 -6.05 -3.40
CA LEU A 35 -3.61 -6.11 -4.84
C LEU A 35 -3.04 -7.38 -5.49
N HIS A 36 -1.80 -7.73 -5.16
CA HIS A 36 -1.13 -8.91 -5.70
C HIS A 36 -1.70 -10.22 -5.15
N ARG A 37 -1.95 -10.31 -3.84
CA ARG A 37 -2.34 -11.57 -3.17
C ARG A 37 -3.83 -11.85 -3.28
N ILE A 38 -4.68 -10.87 -2.95
CA ILE A 38 -6.14 -11.03 -2.90
C ILE A 38 -6.73 -10.83 -4.29
N PHE A 39 -6.40 -9.71 -4.94
CA PHE A 39 -6.97 -9.36 -6.24
C PHE A 39 -6.18 -9.91 -7.43
N ARG A 40 -5.14 -10.73 -7.21
CA ARG A 40 -4.31 -11.36 -8.26
C ARG A 40 -3.78 -10.37 -9.30
N CYS A 41 -3.40 -9.17 -8.87
CA CYS A 41 -2.99 -8.05 -9.73
C CYS A 41 -1.48 -8.01 -10.00
N LYS A 42 -0.83 -9.15 -10.27
CA LYS A 42 0.62 -9.19 -10.56
C LYS A 42 0.96 -8.90 -12.02
N ARG A 43 0.03 -9.16 -12.93
CA ARG A 43 0.17 -9.02 -14.38
C ARG A 43 -1.14 -8.53 -14.97
N ALA A 44 -1.05 -7.84 -16.10
CA ALA A 44 -2.22 -7.52 -16.91
C ALA A 44 -2.90 -8.81 -17.39
N SER A 45 -4.23 -8.89 -17.28
CA SER A 45 -4.99 -10.05 -17.74
C SER A 45 -5.57 -9.87 -19.15
N TYR A 46 -5.52 -8.65 -19.69
CA TYR A 46 -6.08 -8.30 -20.97
C TYR A 46 -5.01 -7.67 -21.88
N PHE A 47 -5.24 -7.78 -23.19
CA PHE A 47 -4.49 -7.04 -24.19
C PHE A 47 -5.10 -5.66 -24.40
N GLY A 48 -4.23 -4.68 -24.70
CA GLY A 48 -4.63 -3.30 -24.95
C GLY A 48 -4.72 -2.45 -23.69
N LEU A 49 -4.26 -1.20 -23.80
CA LEU A 49 -4.11 -0.29 -22.67
C LEU A 49 -5.44 0.04 -21.98
N GLU A 50 -6.52 0.22 -22.75
CA GLU A 50 -7.83 0.59 -22.21
C GLU A 50 -8.39 -0.49 -21.28
N LYS A 51 -8.37 -1.75 -21.72
CA LYS A 51 -8.84 -2.88 -20.91
C LYS A 51 -7.99 -3.10 -19.66
N VAL A 52 -6.67 -2.92 -19.77
CA VAL A 52 -5.76 -3.01 -18.61
C VAL A 52 -6.00 -1.87 -17.61
N LYS A 53 -6.22 -0.65 -18.10
CA LYS A 53 -6.60 0.50 -17.25
C LYS A 53 -7.92 0.25 -16.54
N GLY A 54 -8.94 -0.23 -17.26
CA GLY A 54 -10.23 -0.61 -16.68
C GLY A 54 -10.08 -1.69 -15.60
N GLN A 55 -9.31 -2.74 -15.90
CA GLN A 55 -9.00 -3.80 -14.93
C GLN A 55 -8.35 -3.25 -13.65
N MET A 56 -7.34 -2.39 -13.79
CA MET A 56 -6.66 -1.78 -12.65
C MET A 56 -7.63 -0.91 -11.83
N GLY A 57 -8.42 -0.07 -12.51
CA GLY A 57 -9.39 0.82 -11.87
C GLY A 57 -10.38 0.05 -10.99
N LEU A 58 -10.99 -1.00 -11.52
CA LEU A 58 -11.92 -1.85 -10.75
C LEU A 58 -11.24 -2.49 -9.53
N LYS A 59 -10.01 -3.00 -9.67
CA LYS A 59 -9.28 -3.61 -8.55
C LYS A 59 -8.93 -2.61 -7.44
N VAL A 60 -8.60 -1.37 -7.81
CA VAL A 60 -8.34 -0.30 -6.84
C VAL A 60 -9.62 0.09 -6.09
N ILE A 61 -10.77 0.13 -6.77
CA ILE A 61 -12.07 0.34 -6.12
C ILE A 61 -12.33 -0.77 -5.10
N CYS A 62 -12.17 -2.04 -5.48
CA CYS A 62 -12.33 -3.18 -4.57
C CYS A 62 -11.37 -3.12 -3.36
N LEU A 63 -10.11 -2.71 -3.57
CA LEU A 63 -9.15 -2.52 -2.47
C LEU A 63 -9.65 -1.47 -1.47
N ASN A 64 -10.17 -0.34 -1.96
CA ASN A 64 -10.67 0.73 -1.10
C ASN A 64 -11.89 0.27 -0.31
N LEU A 65 -12.81 -0.48 -0.92
CA LEU A 65 -13.96 -1.08 -0.24
C LEU A 65 -13.52 -2.07 0.86
N LEU A 66 -12.56 -2.95 0.58
CA LEU A 66 -12.00 -3.87 1.58
C LEU A 66 -11.39 -3.12 2.77
N LYS A 67 -10.63 -2.06 2.51
CA LYS A 67 -10.04 -1.24 3.58
C LYS A 67 -11.10 -0.50 4.39
N ALA A 68 -12.14 0.02 3.74
CA ALA A 68 -13.26 0.67 4.41
C ALA A 68 -14.00 -0.31 5.33
N ALA A 69 -14.33 -1.52 4.83
CA ALA A 69 -14.97 -2.57 5.61
C ALA A 69 -14.13 -2.96 6.84
N ASN A 70 -12.80 -3.12 6.68
CA ASN A 70 -11.90 -3.40 7.81
C ASN A 70 -11.87 -2.26 8.82
N LYS A 71 -11.91 -1.00 8.37
CA LYS A 71 -11.97 0.15 9.27
C LYS A 71 -13.28 0.17 10.06
N LEU A 72 -14.41 -0.11 9.40
CA LEU A 72 -15.71 -0.21 10.07
C LEU A 72 -15.70 -1.31 11.14
N ARG A 73 -15.14 -2.48 10.84
CA ARG A 73 -14.99 -3.60 11.79
C ARG A 73 -14.10 -3.25 13.01
N LEU A 74 -13.13 -2.36 12.86
CA LEU A 74 -12.28 -1.92 13.97
C LEU A 74 -12.92 -0.84 14.84
N VAL A 75 -13.75 0.04 14.24
CA VAL A 75 -14.34 1.20 14.93
C VAL A 75 -15.69 0.87 15.55
N ALA A 76 -16.51 0.04 14.90
CA ALA A 76 -17.72 -0.48 15.49
C ALA A 76 -17.37 -1.80 16.20
N PRO A 77 -17.66 -1.96 17.51
CA PRO A 77 -17.87 -3.30 18.01
C PRO A 77 -19.10 -3.78 17.25
N ILE A 78 -18.90 -4.60 16.23
CA ILE A 78 -20.01 -5.34 15.64
C ILE A 78 -20.48 -6.20 16.81
N ALA A 79 -21.56 -5.77 17.46
CA ALA A 79 -22.24 -6.55 18.46
C ALA A 79 -22.45 -7.93 17.83
N ALA A 80 -21.74 -8.92 18.37
CA ALA A 80 -21.95 -10.31 18.06
C ALA A 80 -23.31 -10.74 18.63
#